data_AF-A0A7T0G3B9-F1
#
_entry.id   AF-A0A7T0G3B9-F1
#
_cell.length_a   1.000
_cell.length_b   1.000
_cell.length_c   1.000
_cell.angle_alpha   90.00
_cell.angle_beta   90.00
_cell.angle_gamma   90.00
#
_symmetry.space_group_name_H-M   'P 1'
#
loop_
_entity.id
_entity.type
_entity.pdbx_description
1 polymer ?
#
loop_
_entity_poly.entity_id
_entity_poly.type
_entity_poly.pdbx_seq_one_letter_code
_entity_poly.pdbx_strand_id
1 'polypeptide(L)'
;MTTDEEIKRILLKPLKKKRKYIATPKAFINALERLENRVLNDIHRSELAKKIFENKNNPKKPDWKNPEAVEESVNLAKALYASGLLTYQQFVFFGTFPIERLHESCCLDGKYQKDLEKISTAMRKIEKEHGLKSDEYWPIDQAPLPYQKLSQQYDTFLDNHFLEMMRKCGLNDLADLKEQNPSEFEELRERGRRSMFHKDQTGLALKDIVFQYEEEAHRAASAKAYTAAITILGAGLEGLFIIRCLRSKKKAVLIASTLPKRKQPSSKIADDPTKWNFETLIETCLNANWLPKLTSPIGMQFKPDVLANVLRSMRNFVHPGRHVRDRPWSILNEKEYKDAEAIYVALRSKLLGRSPRPPIV
;
A
#
# COMPACT_ATOMS: atom_id res chain seq x y z
N MET A 1 21.88 55.39 -12.62
CA MET A 1 20.71 55.22 -11.75
C MET A 1 20.17 53.83 -11.98
N THR A 2 20.28 52.94 -10.99
CA THR A 2 19.64 51.62 -11.04
C THR A 2 18.14 51.83 -11.13
N THR A 3 17.51 51.19 -12.11
CA THR A 3 16.06 51.29 -12.32
C THR A 3 15.31 50.60 -11.16
N ASP A 4 14.09 51.05 -10.86
CA ASP A 4 13.26 50.48 -9.79
C ASP A 4 13.01 48.96 -10.01
N GLU A 5 13.03 48.50 -11.26
CA GLU A 5 12.97 47.08 -11.61
C GLU A 5 14.25 46.31 -11.26
N GLU A 6 15.42 46.89 -11.46
CA GLU A 6 16.70 46.27 -11.06
C GLU A 6 16.79 46.15 -9.54
N ILE A 7 16.34 47.17 -8.80
CA ILE A 7 16.27 47.14 -7.34
C ILE A 7 15.32 46.02 -6.88
N LYS A 8 14.10 45.94 -7.45
CA LYS A 8 13.15 44.84 -7.18
C LYS A 8 13.74 43.47 -7.50
N ARG A 9 14.43 43.32 -8.63
CA ARG A 9 15.05 42.05 -9.03
C ARG A 9 16.16 41.62 -8.08
N ILE A 10 16.89 42.56 -7.49
CA ILE A 10 17.93 42.28 -6.49
C ILE A 10 17.29 41.88 -5.16
N LEU A 11 16.27 42.62 -4.72
CA LEU A 11 15.61 42.42 -3.43
C LEU A 11 14.75 41.13 -3.40
N LEU A 12 14.14 40.75 -4.52
CA LEU A 12 13.22 39.61 -4.63
C LEU A 12 13.87 38.32 -5.15
N LYS A 13 15.19 38.17 -5.00
CA LYS A 13 15.87 36.91 -5.32
C LYS A 13 15.35 35.76 -4.43
N PRO A 14 15.31 34.51 -4.94
CA PRO A 14 14.90 33.37 -4.14
C PRO A 14 15.71 33.26 -2.84
N LEU A 15 15.00 33.21 -1.70
CA LEU A 15 15.61 33.14 -0.37
C LEU A 15 16.43 31.86 -0.15
N LYS A 16 16.00 30.75 -0.77
CA LYS A 16 16.73 29.48 -0.75
C LYS A 16 17.58 29.34 -2.01
N LYS A 17 18.90 29.12 -1.82
CA LYS A 17 19.82 28.80 -2.91
C LYS A 17 19.62 27.35 -3.37
N LYS A 18 19.82 27.07 -4.65
CA LYS A 18 19.84 25.69 -5.17
C LYS A 18 20.89 24.87 -4.41
N ARG A 19 20.53 23.66 -4.01
CA ARG A 19 21.49 22.73 -3.39
C ARG A 19 22.58 22.39 -4.42
N LYS A 20 23.84 22.59 -4.06
CA LYS A 20 24.99 22.38 -4.97
C LYS A 20 25.04 20.97 -5.57
N TYR A 21 24.64 19.95 -4.81
CA TYR A 21 24.70 18.54 -5.21
C TYR A 21 23.90 18.22 -6.49
N ILE A 22 22.72 18.83 -6.68
CA ILE A 22 21.84 18.55 -7.83
C ILE A 22 22.39 19.17 -9.13
N ALA A 23 23.22 20.20 -9.02
CA ALA A 23 23.74 20.96 -10.17
C ALA A 23 25.17 20.52 -10.58
N THR A 24 25.66 19.38 -10.10
CA THR A 24 27.00 18.90 -10.46
C THR A 24 26.97 18.08 -11.76
N PRO A 25 28.01 18.17 -12.62
CA PRO A 25 28.11 17.30 -13.80
C PRO A 25 28.03 15.81 -13.46
N LYS A 26 28.62 15.40 -12.33
CA LYS A 26 28.55 14.03 -11.83
C LYS A 26 27.11 13.59 -11.51
N ALA A 27 26.33 14.43 -10.85
CA ALA A 27 24.92 14.11 -10.57
C ALA A 27 24.09 14.00 -11.86
N PHE A 28 24.41 14.81 -12.87
CA PHE A 28 23.77 14.73 -14.20
C PHE A 28 24.13 13.43 -14.93
N ILE A 29 25.42 13.07 -15.00
CA ILE A 29 25.89 11.81 -15.60
C ILE A 29 25.24 10.61 -14.91
N ASN A 30 25.29 10.56 -13.57
CA ASN A 30 24.65 9.48 -12.81
C ASN A 30 23.13 9.41 -13.06
N ALA A 31 22.47 10.55 -13.30
CA ALA A 31 21.05 10.58 -13.64
C ALA A 31 20.80 10.04 -15.06
N LEU A 32 21.65 10.39 -16.04
CA LEU A 32 21.58 9.85 -17.40
C LEU A 32 21.81 8.34 -17.41
N GLU A 33 22.85 7.84 -16.74
CA GLU A 33 23.11 6.40 -16.63
C GLU A 33 21.90 5.65 -16.05
N ARG A 34 21.23 6.21 -15.03
CA ARG A 34 20.00 5.63 -14.47
C ARG A 34 18.84 5.62 -15.47
N LEU A 35 18.70 6.66 -16.29
CA LEU A 35 17.66 6.74 -17.31
C LEU A 35 17.97 5.85 -18.52
N GLU A 36 19.22 5.74 -18.93
CA GLU A 36 19.69 4.83 -19.98
C GLU A 36 19.45 3.38 -19.57
N ASN A 37 19.81 3.00 -18.35
CA ASN A 37 19.49 1.68 -17.81
C ASN A 37 17.98 1.39 -17.83
N ARG A 38 17.15 2.40 -17.50
CA ARG A 38 15.69 2.27 -17.60
C ARG A 38 15.22 2.07 -19.05
N VAL A 39 15.78 2.79 -20.01
CA VAL A 39 15.43 2.65 -21.43
C VAL A 39 15.89 1.30 -22.00
N LEU A 40 17.11 0.86 -21.67
CA LEU A 40 17.59 -0.47 -22.04
C LEU A 40 16.68 -1.56 -21.47
N ASN A 41 16.22 -1.39 -20.23
CA ASN A 41 15.24 -2.28 -19.63
C ASN A 41 13.87 -2.21 -20.33
N ASP A 42 13.42 -1.06 -20.84
CA ASP A 42 12.21 -0.90 -21.64
C ASP A 42 12.33 -1.53 -23.06
N ILE A 43 13.53 -1.62 -23.64
CA ILE A 43 13.76 -2.38 -24.88
C ILE A 43 13.62 -3.88 -24.62
N HIS A 44 14.29 -4.38 -23.57
CA HIS A 44 14.13 -5.77 -23.11
C HIS A 44 12.67 -6.08 -22.75
N ARG A 45 11.94 -5.10 -22.21
CA ARG A 45 10.50 -5.18 -21.91
C ARG A 45 9.66 -5.45 -23.15
N SER A 46 9.99 -4.85 -24.30
CA SER A 46 9.28 -5.09 -25.57
C SER A 46 9.48 -6.52 -26.06
N GLU A 47 10.69 -7.05 -25.94
CA GLU A 47 11.01 -8.44 -26.30
C GLU A 47 10.37 -9.45 -25.33
N LEU A 48 10.41 -9.16 -24.03
CA LEU A 48 9.76 -9.98 -23.01
C LEU A 48 8.23 -9.96 -23.17
N ALA A 49 7.65 -8.80 -23.50
CA ALA A 49 6.22 -8.68 -23.78
C ALA A 49 5.81 -9.48 -25.03
N LYS A 50 6.66 -9.54 -26.07
CA LYS A 50 6.43 -10.43 -27.23
C LYS A 50 6.44 -11.90 -26.80
N LYS A 51 7.43 -12.34 -26.02
CA LYS A 51 7.47 -13.73 -25.49
C LYS A 51 6.26 -14.06 -24.61
N ILE A 52 5.82 -13.12 -23.76
CA ILE A 52 4.62 -13.29 -22.93
C ILE A 52 3.36 -13.35 -23.79
N PHE A 53 3.25 -12.52 -24.84
CA PHE A 53 2.13 -12.51 -25.77
C PHE A 53 2.06 -13.80 -26.60
N GLU A 54 3.21 -14.29 -27.07
CA GLU A 54 3.36 -15.58 -27.76
C GLU A 54 2.93 -16.75 -26.87
N ASN A 55 3.35 -16.76 -25.59
CA ASN A 55 2.90 -17.75 -24.61
C ASN A 55 1.40 -17.66 -24.29
N LYS A 56 0.80 -16.46 -24.32
CA LYS A 56 -0.64 -16.28 -24.08
C LYS A 56 -1.49 -16.87 -25.21
N ASN A 57 -0.98 -16.87 -26.43
CA ASN A 57 -1.64 -17.44 -27.61
C ASN A 57 -1.46 -18.96 -27.71
N ASN A 58 -0.52 -19.54 -26.96
CA ASN A 58 -0.33 -20.99 -26.90
C ASN A 58 -0.01 -21.44 -25.46
N PRO A 59 -1.02 -21.42 -24.56
CA PRO A 59 -0.80 -21.66 -23.14
C PRO A 59 -0.48 -23.13 -22.90
N LYS A 60 0.80 -23.49 -22.89
CA LYS A 60 1.23 -24.68 -22.16
C LYS A 60 0.88 -24.42 -20.69
N LYS A 61 0.09 -25.29 -20.07
CA LYS A 61 -0.12 -25.22 -18.62
C LYS A 61 1.27 -25.29 -17.97
N PRO A 62 1.65 -24.31 -17.13
CA PRO A 62 2.94 -24.34 -16.47
C PRO A 62 3.01 -25.63 -15.64
N ASP A 63 4.04 -26.45 -15.88
CA ASP A 63 4.27 -27.65 -15.09
C ASP A 63 4.90 -27.25 -13.76
N TRP A 64 4.06 -26.90 -12.79
CA TRP A 64 4.48 -26.49 -11.46
C TRP A 64 5.15 -27.60 -10.64
N LYS A 65 5.14 -28.84 -11.12
CA LYS A 65 5.88 -29.95 -10.49
C LYS A 65 7.31 -30.08 -11.03
N ASN A 66 7.62 -29.44 -12.17
CA ASN A 66 8.95 -29.45 -12.77
C ASN A 66 9.82 -28.31 -12.20
N PRO A 67 10.94 -28.61 -11.51
CA PRO A 67 11.87 -27.59 -11.02
C PRO A 67 12.40 -26.63 -12.09
N GLU A 68 12.66 -27.10 -13.31
CA GLU A 68 13.18 -26.25 -14.40
C GLU A 68 12.14 -25.21 -14.83
N ALA A 69 10.86 -25.62 -14.96
CA ALA A 69 9.77 -24.71 -15.31
C ALA A 69 9.49 -23.67 -14.21
N VAL A 70 9.73 -24.04 -12.95
CA VAL A 70 9.65 -23.13 -11.79
C VAL A 70 10.78 -22.11 -11.85
N GLU A 71 12.01 -22.54 -12.15
CA GLU A 71 13.15 -21.64 -12.33
C GLU A 71 12.93 -20.65 -13.48
N GLU A 72 12.41 -21.10 -14.62
CA GLU A 72 12.03 -20.23 -15.74
C GLU A 72 10.99 -19.18 -15.32
N SER A 73 9.99 -19.59 -14.53
CA SER A 73 8.94 -18.70 -14.03
C SER A 73 9.50 -17.64 -13.06
N VAL A 74 10.45 -18.03 -12.20
CA VAL A 74 11.14 -17.12 -11.29
C VAL A 74 12.02 -16.13 -12.06
N ASN A 75 12.75 -16.59 -13.07
CA ASN A 75 13.57 -15.75 -13.94
C ASN A 75 12.72 -14.75 -14.73
N LEU A 76 11.54 -15.17 -15.20
CA LEU A 76 10.56 -14.25 -15.79
C LEU A 76 10.11 -13.18 -14.79
N ALA A 77 9.81 -13.55 -13.54
CA ALA A 77 9.43 -12.60 -12.49
C ALA A 77 10.54 -11.57 -12.24
N LYS A 78 11.80 -12.01 -12.16
CA LYS A 78 12.98 -11.14 -12.01
C LYS A 78 13.12 -10.18 -13.18
N ALA A 79 13.00 -10.66 -14.42
CA ALA A 79 13.06 -9.83 -15.61
C ALA A 79 11.94 -8.79 -15.65
N LEU A 80 10.72 -9.18 -15.26
CA LEU A 80 9.58 -8.26 -15.15
C LEU A 80 9.77 -7.20 -14.06
N TYR A 81 10.38 -7.56 -12.93
CA TYR A 81 10.71 -6.60 -11.87
C TYR A 81 11.83 -5.64 -12.30
N ALA A 82 12.92 -6.16 -12.87
CA ALA A 82 14.04 -5.36 -13.36
C ALA A 82 13.61 -4.39 -14.49
N SER A 83 12.63 -4.78 -15.30
CA SER A 83 12.02 -3.91 -16.32
C SER A 83 10.97 -2.93 -15.80
N GLY A 84 10.69 -2.92 -14.49
CA GLY A 84 9.70 -2.04 -13.87
C GLY A 84 8.25 -2.36 -14.26
N LEU A 85 8.00 -3.55 -14.82
CA LEU A 85 6.65 -4.05 -15.11
C LEU A 85 5.93 -4.56 -13.88
N LEU A 86 6.67 -5.01 -12.87
CA LEU A 86 6.15 -5.36 -11.55
C LEU A 86 6.62 -4.34 -10.52
N THR A 87 5.72 -3.98 -9.62
CA THR A 87 6.08 -3.38 -8.32
C THR A 87 6.80 -4.41 -7.46
N TYR A 88 7.50 -3.97 -6.41
CA TYR A 88 8.19 -4.89 -5.50
C TYR A 88 7.24 -5.90 -4.85
N GLN A 89 6.06 -5.46 -4.39
CA GLN A 89 5.02 -6.34 -3.83
C GLN A 89 4.57 -7.41 -4.83
N GLN A 90 4.36 -7.01 -6.09
CA GLN A 90 4.00 -7.95 -7.16
C GLN A 90 5.14 -8.92 -7.46
N PHE A 91 6.39 -8.47 -7.44
CA PHE A 91 7.55 -9.32 -7.60
C PHE A 91 7.66 -10.35 -6.47
N VAL A 92 7.49 -9.94 -5.21
CA VAL A 92 7.49 -10.85 -4.06
C VAL A 92 6.50 -11.98 -4.29
N PHE A 93 5.25 -11.66 -4.65
CA PHE A 93 4.24 -12.69 -4.94
C PHE A 93 4.55 -13.52 -6.20
N PHE A 94 4.83 -12.87 -7.33
CA PHE A 94 4.97 -13.56 -8.62
C PHE A 94 6.24 -14.42 -8.70
N GLY A 95 7.30 -14.02 -7.97
CA GLY A 95 8.52 -14.80 -7.83
C GLY A 95 8.38 -15.98 -6.88
N THR A 96 7.59 -15.87 -5.80
CA THR A 96 7.46 -16.93 -4.79
C THR A 96 6.38 -17.95 -5.12
N PHE A 97 5.30 -17.54 -5.78
CA PHE A 97 4.16 -18.40 -6.08
C PHE A 97 4.50 -19.71 -6.82
N PRO A 98 5.38 -19.73 -7.86
CA PRO A 98 5.79 -20.99 -8.50
C PRO A 98 6.54 -21.93 -7.55
N ILE A 99 7.35 -21.36 -6.64
CA ILE A 99 8.13 -22.12 -5.65
C ILE A 99 7.19 -22.73 -4.60
N GLU A 100 6.18 -21.99 -4.17
CA GLU A 100 5.15 -22.49 -3.25
C GLU A 100 4.42 -23.70 -3.83
N ARG A 101 4.04 -23.63 -5.12
CA ARG A 101 3.39 -24.75 -5.80
C ARG A 101 4.28 -25.98 -5.89
N LEU A 102 5.57 -25.78 -6.16
CA LEU A 102 6.54 -26.87 -6.19
C LEU A 102 6.73 -27.48 -4.79
N HIS A 103 6.85 -26.62 -3.77
CA HIS A 103 7.01 -27.03 -2.38
C HIS A 103 5.78 -27.80 -1.86
N GLU A 104 4.57 -27.29 -2.14
CA GLU A 104 3.29 -27.98 -1.89
C GLU A 104 3.27 -29.36 -2.56
N SER A 105 3.71 -29.46 -3.82
CA SER A 105 3.77 -30.76 -4.52
C SER A 105 4.78 -31.71 -3.88
N CYS A 106 5.95 -31.22 -3.46
CA CYS A 106 6.95 -32.05 -2.76
C CYS A 106 6.38 -32.62 -1.46
N CYS A 107 5.59 -31.84 -0.72
CA CYS A 107 4.89 -32.30 0.48
C CYS A 107 3.87 -33.39 0.14
N LEU A 108 3.00 -33.15 -0.84
CA LEU A 108 1.93 -34.08 -1.23
C LEU A 108 2.45 -35.38 -1.84
N ASP A 109 3.52 -35.31 -2.62
CA ASP A 109 4.16 -36.46 -3.25
C ASP A 109 5.08 -37.22 -2.26
N GLY A 110 5.12 -36.82 -0.98
CA GLY A 110 5.85 -37.52 0.08
C GLY A 110 7.37 -37.39 0.00
N LYS A 111 7.91 -36.40 -0.72
CA LYS A 111 9.38 -36.23 -0.87
C LYS A 111 10.08 -35.94 0.46
N TYR A 112 9.36 -35.32 1.40
CA TYR A 112 9.84 -35.02 2.75
C TYR A 112 9.48 -36.10 3.78
N GLN A 113 8.78 -37.17 3.36
CA GLN A 113 8.21 -38.14 4.29
C GLN A 113 9.28 -38.81 5.15
N LYS A 114 10.44 -39.16 4.59
CA LYS A 114 11.52 -39.84 5.33
C LYS A 114 12.04 -39.00 6.51
N ASP A 115 12.14 -37.70 6.30
CA ASP A 115 12.68 -36.78 7.31
C ASP A 115 11.61 -36.40 8.34
N LEU A 116 10.36 -36.27 7.90
CA LEU A 116 9.21 -35.93 8.75
C LEU A 116 8.63 -37.12 9.52
N GLU A 117 8.86 -38.36 9.08
CA GLU A 117 8.24 -39.58 9.64
C GLU A 117 8.46 -39.72 11.15
N LYS A 118 9.65 -39.36 11.65
CA LYS A 118 9.96 -39.40 13.09
C LYS A 118 9.08 -38.41 13.86
N ILE A 119 8.95 -37.19 13.36
CA ILE A 119 8.13 -36.12 13.97
C ILE A 119 6.65 -36.51 13.90
N SER A 120 6.15 -36.89 12.73
CA SER A 120 4.76 -37.28 12.51
C SER A 120 4.35 -38.53 13.30
N THR A 121 5.27 -39.46 13.55
CA THR A 121 5.01 -40.64 14.39
C THR A 121 4.95 -40.28 15.87
N ALA A 122 5.83 -39.40 16.33
CA ALA A 122 5.78 -38.88 17.70
C ALA A 122 4.48 -38.08 17.96
N MET A 123 4.06 -37.25 17.01
CA MET A 123 2.78 -36.52 17.08
C MET A 123 1.59 -37.46 17.17
N ARG A 124 1.50 -38.46 16.28
CA ARG A 124 0.44 -39.49 16.31
C ARG A 124 0.42 -40.30 17.60
N LYS A 125 1.57 -40.49 18.25
CA LYS A 125 1.64 -41.15 19.55
C LYS A 125 0.96 -40.30 20.63
N ILE A 126 1.23 -39.00 20.65
CA ILE A 126 0.61 -38.06 21.60
C ILE A 126 -0.89 -37.95 21.37
N GLU A 127 -1.33 -37.89 20.12
CA GLU A 127 -2.76 -37.90 19.74
C GLU A 127 -3.47 -39.14 20.33
N LYS A 128 -2.89 -40.33 20.15
CA LYS A 128 -3.42 -41.57 20.72
C LYS A 128 -3.41 -41.58 22.25
N GLU A 129 -2.33 -41.12 22.88
CA GLU A 129 -2.19 -41.05 24.34
C GLU A 129 -3.24 -40.14 24.98
N HIS A 130 -3.67 -39.09 24.28
CA HIS A 130 -4.68 -38.14 24.74
C HIS A 130 -6.10 -38.45 24.20
N GLY A 131 -6.27 -39.60 23.54
CA GLY A 131 -7.58 -40.09 23.08
C GLY A 131 -8.18 -39.33 21.91
N LEU A 132 -7.38 -38.59 21.13
CA LEU A 132 -7.85 -37.90 19.94
C LEU A 132 -8.23 -38.93 18.86
N LYS A 133 -9.46 -38.85 18.35
CA LYS A 133 -9.90 -39.74 17.26
C LYS A 133 -9.29 -39.34 15.94
N SER A 134 -9.28 -40.25 14.96
CA SER A 134 -8.70 -40.03 13.64
C SER A 134 -9.37 -38.93 12.81
N ASP A 135 -10.58 -38.53 13.16
CA ASP A 135 -11.38 -37.47 12.54
C ASP A 135 -11.42 -36.18 13.37
N GLU A 136 -10.80 -36.19 14.56
CA GLU A 136 -10.70 -35.03 15.44
C GLU A 136 -9.33 -34.36 15.26
N TYR A 137 -9.29 -33.04 15.42
CA TYR A 137 -8.04 -32.28 15.40
C TYR A 137 -8.03 -31.27 16.54
N TRP A 138 -6.83 -30.96 17.05
CA TRP A 138 -6.66 -29.86 17.98
C TRP A 138 -6.38 -28.55 17.23
N PRO A 139 -7.08 -27.46 17.56
CA PRO A 139 -6.52 -26.12 17.39
C PRO A 139 -5.15 -26.06 18.09
N ILE A 140 -4.15 -25.42 17.48
CA ILE A 140 -2.76 -25.42 17.97
C ILE A 140 -2.66 -24.94 19.42
N ASP A 141 -3.46 -23.94 19.80
CA ASP A 141 -3.54 -23.37 21.14
C ASP A 141 -4.18 -24.30 22.19
N GLN A 142 -4.87 -25.36 21.75
CA GLN A 142 -5.54 -26.34 22.59
C GLN A 142 -4.79 -27.68 22.65
N ALA A 143 -3.78 -27.87 21.81
CA ALA A 143 -2.98 -29.09 21.79
C ALA A 143 -2.07 -29.19 23.03
N PRO A 144 -1.73 -30.40 23.51
CA PRO A 144 -0.75 -30.58 24.57
C PRO A 144 0.61 -29.95 24.23
N LEU A 145 1.30 -29.37 25.23
CA LEU A 145 2.62 -28.73 25.02
C LEU A 145 3.65 -29.60 24.26
N PRO A 146 3.76 -30.93 24.50
CA PRO A 146 4.64 -31.78 23.71
C PRO A 146 4.27 -31.85 22.23
N TYR A 147 2.97 -31.81 21.91
CA TYR A 147 2.48 -31.77 20.53
C TYR A 147 2.82 -30.43 19.87
N GLN A 148 2.57 -29.32 20.57
CA GLN A 148 2.89 -27.98 20.05
C GLN A 148 4.36 -27.85 19.67
N LYS A 149 5.28 -28.39 20.51
CA LYS A 149 6.72 -28.41 20.20
C LYS A 149 7.06 -29.21 18.94
N LEU A 150 6.44 -30.38 18.77
CA LEU A 150 6.66 -31.21 17.57
C LEU A 150 6.05 -30.56 16.31
N SER A 151 4.86 -29.95 16.43
CA SER A 151 4.26 -29.17 15.35
C SER A 151 5.17 -28.03 14.93
N GLN A 152 5.74 -27.29 15.89
CA GLN A 152 6.69 -26.23 15.57
C GLN A 152 7.96 -26.75 14.88
N GLN A 153 8.47 -27.93 15.28
CA GLN A 153 9.60 -28.58 14.60
C GLN A 153 9.24 -28.99 13.17
N TYR A 154 8.02 -29.51 12.97
CA TYR A 154 7.48 -29.86 11.67
C TYR A 154 7.40 -28.63 10.75
N ASP A 155 6.83 -27.54 11.24
CA ASP A 155 6.69 -26.28 10.49
C ASP A 155 8.07 -25.68 10.17
N THR A 156 8.98 -25.67 11.15
CA THR A 156 10.37 -25.19 10.95
C THR A 156 11.09 -25.98 9.85
N PHE A 157 10.89 -27.30 9.80
CA PHE A 157 11.48 -28.15 8.77
C PHE A 157 10.96 -27.78 7.37
N LEU A 158 9.64 -27.59 7.23
CA LEU A 158 9.04 -27.18 5.97
C LEU A 158 9.47 -25.77 5.55
N ASP A 159 9.50 -24.82 6.48
CA ASP A 159 9.95 -23.46 6.21
C ASP A 159 11.41 -23.44 5.74
N ASN A 160 12.30 -24.22 6.35
CA ASN A 160 13.69 -24.32 5.93
C ASN A 160 13.82 -24.85 4.50
N HIS A 161 13.06 -25.88 4.12
CA HIS A 161 13.08 -26.37 2.74
C HIS A 161 12.50 -25.37 1.75
N PHE A 162 11.44 -24.66 2.13
CA PHE A 162 10.91 -23.59 1.29
C PHE A 162 11.96 -22.48 1.07
N LEU A 163 12.65 -22.05 2.12
CA LEU A 163 13.75 -21.09 2.04
C LEU A 163 14.92 -21.59 1.18
N GLU A 164 15.30 -22.86 1.31
CA GLU A 164 16.31 -23.48 0.43
C GLU A 164 15.88 -23.46 -1.03
N MET A 165 14.61 -23.74 -1.33
CA MET A 165 14.09 -23.69 -2.70
C MET A 165 14.11 -22.27 -3.26
N MET A 166 13.74 -21.27 -2.44
CA MET A 166 13.88 -19.86 -2.81
C MET A 166 15.33 -19.51 -3.15
N ARG A 167 16.29 -19.94 -2.34
CA ARG A 167 17.72 -19.71 -2.58
C ARG A 167 18.22 -20.41 -3.84
N LYS A 168 17.80 -21.66 -4.08
CA LYS A 168 18.12 -22.41 -5.31
C LYS A 168 17.60 -21.71 -6.58
N CYS A 169 16.42 -21.10 -6.53
CA CYS A 169 15.87 -20.30 -7.63
C CYS A 169 16.44 -18.86 -7.66
N GLY A 170 17.43 -18.54 -6.82
CA GLY A 170 18.11 -17.26 -6.76
C GLY A 170 17.27 -16.11 -6.21
N LEU A 171 16.31 -16.38 -5.31
CA LEU A 171 15.54 -15.39 -4.57
C LEU A 171 16.11 -15.19 -3.16
N ASN A 172 17.44 -15.07 -3.05
CA ASN A 172 18.15 -14.97 -1.77
C ASN A 172 17.61 -13.82 -0.91
N ASP A 173 17.47 -12.61 -1.48
CA ASP A 173 16.95 -11.44 -0.76
C ASP A 173 15.55 -11.67 -0.17
N LEU A 174 14.70 -12.42 -0.87
CA LEU A 174 13.34 -12.74 -0.38
C LEU A 174 13.36 -13.86 0.66
N ALA A 175 14.29 -14.81 0.55
CA ALA A 175 14.48 -15.85 1.55
C ALA A 175 14.98 -15.23 2.86
N ASP A 176 15.97 -14.34 2.76
CA ASP A 176 16.51 -13.60 3.89
C ASP A 176 15.45 -12.68 4.52
N LEU A 177 14.60 -12.04 3.70
CA LEU A 177 13.46 -11.26 4.20
C LEU A 177 12.46 -12.13 4.95
N LYS A 178 12.09 -13.31 4.43
CA LYS A 178 11.18 -14.23 5.12
C LYS A 178 11.77 -14.76 6.44
N GLU A 179 13.07 -15.00 6.47
CA GLU A 179 13.78 -15.47 7.66
C GLU A 179 13.93 -14.39 8.74
N GLN A 180 14.31 -13.16 8.36
CA GLN A 180 14.57 -12.06 9.29
C GLN A 180 13.30 -11.32 9.71
N ASN A 181 12.36 -11.13 8.78
CA ASN A 181 11.10 -10.43 9.00
C ASN A 181 9.93 -11.13 8.29
N PRO A 182 9.49 -12.30 8.79
CA PRO A 182 8.42 -13.08 8.17
C PRO A 182 7.12 -12.28 8.03
N SER A 183 6.81 -11.40 8.98
CA SER A 183 5.60 -10.58 8.94
C SER A 183 5.57 -9.60 7.76
N GLU A 184 6.71 -8.95 7.49
CA GLU A 184 6.85 -8.03 6.34
C GLU A 184 6.81 -8.80 5.02
N PHE A 185 7.47 -9.96 4.96
CA PHE A 185 7.39 -10.83 3.77
C PHE A 185 5.94 -11.19 3.44
N GLU A 186 5.18 -11.68 4.42
CA GLU A 186 3.78 -12.09 4.20
C GLU A 186 2.89 -10.88 3.83
N GLU A 187 3.14 -9.70 4.42
CA GLU A 187 2.42 -8.49 4.05
C GLU A 187 2.69 -8.10 2.58
N LEU A 188 3.96 -8.07 2.16
CA LEU A 188 4.35 -7.73 0.79
C LEU A 188 3.79 -8.75 -0.20
N ARG A 189 3.86 -10.03 0.14
CA ARG A 189 3.33 -11.13 -0.66
C ARG A 189 1.82 -11.01 -0.82
N GLU A 190 1.08 -10.80 0.26
CA GLU A 190 -0.38 -10.68 0.22
C GLU A 190 -0.83 -9.42 -0.54
N ARG A 191 -0.13 -8.29 -0.37
CA ARG A 191 -0.34 -7.08 -1.19
C ARG A 191 -0.12 -7.38 -2.68
N GLY A 192 0.96 -8.10 -3.02
CA GLY A 192 1.25 -8.57 -4.36
C GLY A 192 0.10 -9.39 -4.95
N ARG A 193 -0.36 -10.42 -4.22
CA ARG A 193 -1.48 -11.28 -4.62
C ARG A 193 -2.78 -10.47 -4.84
N ARG A 194 -3.15 -9.60 -3.89
CA ARG A 194 -4.35 -8.75 -4.00
C ARG A 194 -4.28 -7.81 -5.19
N SER A 195 -3.12 -7.21 -5.45
CA SER A 195 -2.93 -6.31 -6.60
C SER A 195 -3.14 -7.00 -7.95
N MET A 196 -2.97 -8.32 -8.01
CA MET A 196 -3.11 -9.11 -9.24
C MET A 196 -4.51 -9.69 -9.39
N PHE A 197 -5.05 -10.30 -8.32
CA PHE A 197 -6.30 -11.09 -8.38
C PHE A 197 -7.54 -10.37 -7.83
N HIS A 198 -7.40 -9.24 -7.14
CA HIS A 198 -8.50 -8.57 -6.43
C HIS A 198 -8.62 -7.09 -6.78
N LYS A 199 -8.30 -6.73 -8.04
CA LYS A 199 -8.32 -5.33 -8.53
C LYS A 199 -9.71 -4.69 -8.45
N ASP A 200 -10.76 -5.51 -8.51
CA ASP A 200 -12.17 -5.16 -8.39
C ASP A 200 -12.58 -4.79 -6.96
N GLN A 201 -11.79 -5.14 -5.94
CA GLN A 201 -12.07 -4.89 -4.53
C GLN A 201 -11.71 -3.45 -4.10
N THR A 202 -12.18 -2.46 -4.87
CA THR A 202 -11.83 -1.04 -4.73
C THR A 202 -12.04 -0.50 -3.32
N GLY A 203 -13.13 -0.90 -2.65
CA GLY A 203 -13.43 -0.43 -1.30
C GLY A 203 -12.45 -0.94 -0.22
N LEU A 204 -11.88 -2.14 -0.40
CA LEU A 204 -10.85 -2.68 0.48
C LEU A 204 -9.49 -2.07 0.16
N ALA A 205 -9.15 -1.95 -1.12
CA ALA A 205 -7.92 -1.30 -1.57
C ALA A 205 -7.83 0.16 -1.07
N LEU A 206 -8.92 0.91 -1.14
CA LEU A 206 -8.97 2.28 -0.61
C LEU A 206 -8.71 2.35 0.89
N LYS A 207 -9.21 1.40 1.68
CA LYS A 207 -8.94 1.36 3.13
C LYS A 207 -7.44 1.15 3.39
N ASP A 208 -6.84 0.20 2.68
CA ASP A 208 -5.41 -0.09 2.78
C ASP A 208 -4.56 1.13 2.41
N ILE A 209 -4.88 1.80 1.29
CA ILE A 209 -4.22 3.03 0.85
C ILE A 209 -4.34 4.15 1.89
N VAL A 210 -5.53 4.32 2.50
CA VAL A 210 -5.73 5.34 3.53
C VAL A 210 -4.87 5.06 4.77
N PHE A 211 -4.79 3.82 5.23
CA PHE A 211 -3.89 3.47 6.35
C PHE A 211 -2.43 3.73 6.00
N GLN A 212 -2.01 3.39 4.79
CA GLN A 212 -0.65 3.70 4.33
C GLN A 212 -0.38 5.20 4.29
N TYR A 213 -1.36 6.01 3.88
CA TYR A 213 -1.25 7.47 3.91
C TYR A 213 -1.15 8.02 5.34
N GLU A 214 -1.89 7.47 6.30
CA GLU A 214 -1.75 7.84 7.72
C GLU A 214 -0.30 7.62 8.19
N GLU A 215 0.26 6.43 7.96
CA GLU A 215 1.63 6.08 8.36
C GLU A 215 2.71 6.90 7.61
N GLU A 216 2.54 7.12 6.31
CA GLU A 216 3.46 7.92 5.51
C GLU A 216 3.44 9.40 5.92
N ALA A 217 2.27 9.94 6.28
CA ALA A 217 2.18 11.31 6.79
C ALA A 217 2.95 11.47 8.10
N HIS A 218 2.80 10.53 9.04
CA HIS A 218 3.55 10.54 10.30
C HIS A 218 5.05 10.44 10.06
N ARG A 219 5.51 9.51 9.19
CA ARG A 219 6.94 9.39 8.84
C ARG A 219 7.49 10.68 8.21
N ALA A 220 6.72 11.31 7.31
CA ALA A 220 7.10 12.58 6.70
C ALA A 220 7.19 13.71 7.74
N ALA A 221 6.25 13.78 8.69
CA ALA A 221 6.28 14.78 9.76
C ALA A 221 7.48 14.59 10.71
N SER A 222 7.79 13.35 11.09
CA SER A 222 8.98 13.02 11.88
C SER A 222 10.29 13.43 11.20
N ALA A 223 10.32 13.38 9.86
CA ALA A 223 11.43 13.89 9.05
C ALA A 223 11.37 15.42 8.77
N LYS A 224 10.46 16.15 9.42
CA LYS A 224 10.20 17.60 9.24
C LYS A 224 9.77 17.98 7.81
N ALA A 225 9.25 17.03 7.04
CA ALA A 225 8.72 17.23 5.68
C ALA A 225 7.22 17.58 5.74
N TYR A 226 6.88 18.67 6.43
CA TYR A 226 5.48 19.02 6.75
C TYR A 226 4.58 19.22 5.53
N THR A 227 5.08 19.78 4.43
CA THR A 227 4.31 19.88 3.17
C THR A 227 3.88 18.50 2.65
N ALA A 228 4.77 17.49 2.71
CA ALA A 228 4.46 16.14 2.28
C ALA A 228 3.44 15.51 3.24
N ALA A 229 3.67 15.62 4.55
CA ALA A 229 2.78 15.08 5.57
C ALA A 229 1.33 15.61 5.43
N ILE A 230 1.17 16.93 5.30
CA ILE A 230 -0.14 17.58 5.11
C ILE A 230 -0.80 17.15 3.79
N THR A 231 -0.02 17.04 2.71
CA THR A 231 -0.55 16.61 1.41
C THR A 231 -1.09 15.19 1.48
N ILE A 232 -0.35 14.30 2.14
CA ILE A 232 -0.73 12.89 2.32
C ILE A 232 -1.96 12.77 3.23
N LEU A 233 -2.03 13.51 4.36
CA LEU A 233 -3.23 13.55 5.20
C LEU A 233 -4.46 14.04 4.43
N GLY A 234 -4.31 15.08 3.61
CA GLY A 234 -5.38 15.57 2.76
C GLY A 234 -5.87 14.53 1.74
N ALA A 235 -4.96 13.76 1.14
CA ALA A 235 -5.30 12.64 0.27
C ALA A 235 -5.97 11.48 1.04
N GLY A 236 -5.53 11.21 2.28
CA GLY A 236 -6.17 10.25 3.17
C GLY A 236 -7.61 10.64 3.49
N LEU A 237 -7.88 11.93 3.77
CA LEU A 237 -9.23 12.40 4.07
C LEU A 237 -10.14 12.28 2.84
N GLU A 238 -9.64 12.59 1.64
CA GLU A 238 -10.34 12.34 0.38
C GLU A 238 -10.70 10.86 0.23
N GLY A 239 -9.75 9.95 0.50
CA GLY A 239 -9.98 8.50 0.50
C GLY A 239 -11.09 8.07 1.48
N LEU A 240 -11.13 8.64 2.69
CA LEU A 240 -12.18 8.38 3.67
C LEU A 240 -13.57 8.80 3.17
N PHE A 241 -13.67 9.94 2.48
CA PHE A 241 -14.92 10.35 1.86
C PHE A 241 -15.35 9.42 0.73
N ILE A 242 -14.43 8.99 -0.13
CA ILE A 242 -14.72 8.00 -1.18
C ILE A 242 -15.25 6.71 -0.55
N ILE A 243 -14.57 6.19 0.47
CA ILE A 243 -15.01 4.98 1.20
C ILE A 243 -16.43 5.18 1.75
N ARG A 244 -16.72 6.33 2.36
CA ARG A 244 -18.04 6.61 2.95
C ARG A 244 -19.13 6.66 1.88
N CYS A 245 -18.87 7.29 0.74
CA CYS A 245 -19.77 7.35 -0.41
C CYS A 245 -20.01 5.96 -1.01
N LEU A 246 -18.96 5.15 -1.20
CA LEU A 246 -19.08 3.79 -1.74
C LEU A 246 -19.92 2.87 -0.85
N ARG A 247 -19.77 2.96 0.48
CA ARG A 247 -20.61 2.19 1.44
C ARG A 247 -22.10 2.47 1.33
N SER A 248 -22.48 3.64 0.82
CA SER A 248 -23.88 4.03 0.65
C SER A 248 -24.10 4.63 -0.73
N LYS A 249 -23.57 3.95 -1.78
CA LYS A 249 -23.46 4.46 -3.15
C LYS A 249 -24.76 5.07 -3.67
N LYS A 250 -25.89 4.36 -3.56
CA LYS A 250 -27.20 4.85 -4.05
C LYS A 250 -27.58 6.19 -3.41
N LYS A 251 -27.41 6.31 -2.09
CA LYS A 251 -27.69 7.56 -1.36
C LYS A 251 -26.69 8.67 -1.72
N ALA A 252 -25.42 8.33 -1.86
CA ALA A 252 -24.39 9.29 -2.27
C ALA A 252 -24.70 9.89 -3.65
N VAL A 253 -25.01 9.05 -4.65
CA VAL A 253 -25.35 9.49 -6.01
C VAL A 253 -26.60 10.37 -6.03
N LEU A 254 -27.65 9.98 -5.29
CA LEU A 254 -28.87 10.77 -5.18
C LEU A 254 -28.56 12.17 -4.62
N ILE A 255 -27.81 12.27 -3.53
CA ILE A 255 -27.47 13.55 -2.91
C ILE A 255 -26.54 14.38 -3.78
N ALA A 256 -25.53 13.74 -4.40
CA ALA A 256 -24.63 14.41 -5.31
C ALA A 256 -25.38 15.04 -6.51
N SER A 257 -26.47 14.40 -6.97
CA SER A 257 -27.31 14.92 -8.05
C SER A 257 -28.10 16.18 -7.69
N THR A 258 -28.33 16.43 -6.40
CA THR A 258 -29.06 17.62 -5.90
C THR A 258 -28.12 18.78 -5.54
N LEU A 259 -26.80 18.60 -5.67
CA LEU A 259 -25.84 19.66 -5.38
C LEU A 259 -25.93 20.79 -6.43
N PRO A 260 -25.50 22.02 -6.09
CA PRO A 260 -25.38 23.09 -7.07
C PRO A 260 -24.51 22.67 -8.27
N LYS A 261 -24.86 23.09 -9.49
CA LYS A 261 -24.19 22.67 -10.75
C LYS A 261 -22.65 22.72 -10.72
N ARG A 262 -22.05 23.69 -10.01
CA ARG A 262 -20.59 23.83 -9.89
C ARG A 262 -19.93 22.71 -9.06
N LYS A 263 -20.67 22.10 -8.15
CA LYS A 263 -20.20 21.05 -7.22
C LYS A 263 -20.77 19.67 -7.54
N GLN A 264 -21.69 19.57 -8.50
CA GLN A 264 -22.25 18.33 -8.99
C GLN A 264 -21.21 17.57 -9.85
N PRO A 265 -21.12 16.23 -9.74
CA PRO A 265 -20.27 15.45 -10.65
C PRO A 265 -20.83 15.52 -12.08
N SER A 266 -19.94 15.45 -13.08
CA SER A 266 -20.40 15.39 -14.48
C SER A 266 -21.16 14.10 -14.76
N SER A 267 -22.08 14.12 -15.73
CA SER A 267 -22.92 12.97 -16.08
C SER A 267 -22.13 11.69 -16.37
N LYS A 268 -20.93 11.82 -16.95
CA LYS A 268 -20.03 10.69 -17.29
C LYS A 268 -19.48 9.93 -16.08
N ILE A 269 -19.46 10.56 -14.90
CA ILE A 269 -18.89 10.00 -13.66
C ILE A 269 -19.87 10.08 -12.49
N ALA A 270 -21.14 10.42 -12.76
CA ALA A 270 -22.13 10.68 -11.74
C ALA A 270 -22.42 9.46 -10.84
N ASP A 271 -22.19 8.26 -11.36
CA ASP A 271 -22.39 7.00 -10.66
C ASP A 271 -21.09 6.45 -10.04
N ASP A 272 -19.97 7.15 -10.13
CA ASP A 272 -18.67 6.66 -9.68
C ASP A 272 -17.98 7.63 -8.70
N PRO A 273 -18.21 7.47 -7.39
CA PRO A 273 -17.60 8.33 -6.36
C PRO A 273 -16.07 8.36 -6.36
N THR A 274 -15.40 7.38 -6.97
CA THR A 274 -13.93 7.36 -7.04
C THR A 274 -13.36 8.42 -7.97
N LYS A 275 -14.20 8.99 -8.85
CA LYS A 275 -13.84 10.01 -9.83
C LYS A 275 -14.31 11.42 -9.44
N TRP A 276 -15.05 11.54 -8.34
CA TRP A 276 -15.52 12.84 -7.89
C TRP A 276 -14.37 13.65 -7.32
N ASN A 277 -14.43 14.97 -7.52
CA ASN A 277 -13.44 15.85 -6.91
C ASN A 277 -13.68 15.96 -5.38
N PHE A 278 -12.65 16.39 -4.66
CA PHE A 278 -12.69 16.50 -3.21
C PHE A 278 -13.81 17.43 -2.69
N GLU A 279 -14.14 18.51 -3.40
CA GLU A 279 -15.22 19.41 -2.99
C GLU A 279 -16.60 18.74 -3.08
N THR A 280 -16.89 18.05 -4.19
CA THR A 280 -18.11 17.25 -4.37
C THR A 280 -18.26 16.21 -3.26
N LEU A 281 -17.17 15.54 -2.89
CA LEU A 281 -17.15 14.53 -1.83
C LEU A 281 -17.50 15.13 -0.45
N ILE A 282 -16.91 16.27 -0.10
CA ILE A 282 -17.19 16.99 1.15
C ILE A 282 -18.68 17.37 1.22
N GLU A 283 -19.19 18.00 0.16
CA GLU A 283 -20.57 18.49 0.09
C GLU A 283 -21.59 17.36 0.12
N THR A 284 -21.31 16.26 -0.59
CA THR A 284 -22.19 15.08 -0.57
C THR A 284 -22.28 14.52 0.84
N CYS A 285 -21.14 14.38 1.54
CA CYS A 285 -21.11 13.85 2.89
C CYS A 285 -21.73 14.78 3.93
N LEU A 286 -21.61 16.10 3.74
CA LEU A 286 -22.29 17.11 4.55
C LEU A 286 -23.82 16.98 4.39
N ASN A 287 -24.33 17.03 3.15
CA ASN A 287 -25.76 16.94 2.86
C ASN A 287 -26.36 15.57 3.25
N ALA A 288 -25.53 14.53 3.28
CA ALA A 288 -25.93 13.21 3.76
C ALA A 288 -25.95 13.04 5.29
N ASN A 289 -25.54 14.07 6.05
CA ASN A 289 -25.33 14.03 7.49
C ASN A 289 -24.35 12.92 7.92
N TRP A 290 -23.30 12.69 7.13
CA TRP A 290 -22.26 11.69 7.42
C TRP A 290 -21.05 12.26 8.14
N LEU A 291 -20.94 13.58 8.22
CA LEU A 291 -19.91 14.26 8.99
C LEU A 291 -20.23 14.26 10.50
N PRO A 292 -19.22 14.21 11.37
CA PRO A 292 -19.43 14.29 12.82
C PRO A 292 -19.90 15.67 13.25
N LYS A 293 -20.76 15.71 14.28
CA LYS A 293 -20.97 16.94 15.06
C LYS A 293 -19.77 17.09 15.99
N LEU A 294 -19.06 18.20 15.88
CA LEU A 294 -17.83 18.43 16.62
C LEU A 294 -18.08 19.50 17.66
N THR A 295 -17.94 19.12 18.93
CA THR A 295 -18.10 20.02 20.07
C THR A 295 -16.94 19.79 21.03
N SER A 296 -16.24 20.85 21.44
CA SER A 296 -15.16 20.75 22.42
C SER A 296 -15.71 20.58 23.85
N PRO A 297 -14.87 20.18 24.82
CA PRO A 297 -15.25 20.12 26.23
C PRO A 297 -15.78 21.44 26.80
N ILE A 298 -15.35 22.59 26.24
CA ILE A 298 -15.80 23.92 26.64
C ILE A 298 -17.03 24.42 25.85
N GLY A 299 -17.69 23.54 25.08
CA GLY A 299 -18.93 23.87 24.36
C GLY A 299 -18.75 24.55 23.00
N MET A 300 -17.53 24.71 22.49
CA MET A 300 -17.33 25.30 21.16
C MET A 300 -17.74 24.32 20.07
N GLN A 301 -18.55 24.78 19.11
CA GLN A 301 -19.00 23.99 17.97
C GLN A 301 -18.14 24.24 16.74
N PHE A 302 -17.72 23.16 16.08
CA PHE A 302 -16.93 23.22 14.86
C PHE A 302 -17.74 22.70 13.67
N LYS A 303 -17.67 23.42 12.55
CA LYS A 303 -18.30 23.02 11.29
C LYS A 303 -17.39 22.03 10.55
N PRO A 304 -17.78 20.74 10.41
CA PRO A 304 -16.89 19.71 9.88
C PRO A 304 -16.55 19.91 8.40
N ASP A 305 -17.45 20.50 7.62
CA ASP A 305 -17.24 20.88 6.21
C ASP A 305 -16.21 21.99 6.05
N VAL A 306 -16.19 22.96 6.98
CA VAL A 306 -15.18 24.02 7.01
C VAL A 306 -13.81 23.42 7.29
N LEU A 307 -13.70 22.54 8.30
CA LEU A 307 -12.45 21.84 8.61
C LEU A 307 -11.96 21.00 7.43
N ALA A 308 -12.84 20.24 6.78
CA ALA A 308 -12.48 19.46 5.59
C ALA A 308 -11.95 20.34 4.45
N ASN A 309 -12.58 21.51 4.23
CA ASN A 309 -12.13 22.48 3.23
C ASN A 309 -10.79 23.14 3.60
N VAL A 310 -10.49 23.34 4.88
CA VAL A 310 -9.18 23.80 5.35
C VAL A 310 -8.11 22.78 4.96
N LEU A 311 -8.29 21.50 5.31
CA LEU A 311 -7.31 20.46 4.97
C LEU A 311 -7.16 20.28 3.45
N ARG A 312 -8.27 20.35 2.70
CA ARG A 312 -8.24 20.38 1.22
C ARG A 312 -7.41 21.54 0.69
N SER A 313 -7.57 22.74 1.24
CA SER A 313 -6.82 23.92 0.81
C SER A 313 -5.33 23.79 1.13
N MET A 314 -5.00 23.25 2.30
CA MET A 314 -3.62 23.01 2.71
C MET A 314 -2.92 21.98 1.81
N ARG A 315 -3.60 20.88 1.47
CA ARG A 315 -3.12 19.91 0.47
C ARG A 315 -2.80 20.58 -0.86
N ASN A 316 -3.65 21.50 -1.31
CA ASN A 316 -3.49 22.17 -2.61
C ASN A 316 -2.27 23.10 -2.67
N PHE A 317 -1.62 23.42 -1.55
CA PHE A 317 -0.35 24.16 -1.55
C PHE A 317 0.85 23.35 -2.07
N VAL A 318 0.65 22.06 -2.35
CA VAL A 318 1.60 21.28 -3.18
C VAL A 318 1.75 21.86 -4.59
N HIS A 319 0.71 22.53 -5.11
CA HIS A 319 0.75 23.21 -6.40
C HIS A 319 1.35 24.62 -6.26
N PRO A 320 2.54 24.90 -6.83
CA PRO A 320 3.22 26.18 -6.59
C PRO A 320 2.40 27.40 -6.98
N GLY A 321 1.66 27.34 -8.09
CA GLY A 321 0.80 28.45 -8.54
C GLY A 321 -0.37 28.75 -7.58
N ARG A 322 -0.87 27.73 -6.86
CA ARG A 322 -1.88 27.93 -5.81
C ARG A 322 -1.24 28.54 -4.57
N HIS A 323 -0.09 28.00 -4.17
CA HIS A 323 0.65 28.47 -2.99
C HIS A 323 1.05 29.94 -3.12
N VAL A 324 1.64 30.35 -4.25
CA VAL A 324 2.06 31.75 -4.45
C VAL A 324 0.88 32.73 -4.41
N ARG A 325 -0.30 32.32 -4.90
CA ARG A 325 -1.50 33.17 -4.90
C ARG A 325 -2.07 33.38 -3.50
N ASP A 326 -2.14 32.32 -2.72
CA ASP A 326 -2.84 32.34 -1.43
C ASP A 326 -1.91 32.64 -0.26
N ARG A 327 -0.63 32.22 -0.33
CA ARG A 327 0.39 32.39 0.73
C ARG A 327 1.80 32.57 0.16
N PRO A 328 2.08 33.69 -0.54
CA PRO A 328 3.41 33.93 -1.09
C PRO A 328 4.48 33.96 0.00
N TRP A 329 5.67 33.42 -0.29
CA TRP A 329 6.84 33.40 0.60
C TRP A 329 6.68 32.66 1.94
N SER A 330 5.54 32.04 2.21
CA SER A 330 5.33 31.24 3.41
C SER A 330 5.79 29.79 3.22
N ILE A 331 6.05 29.10 4.33
CA ILE A 331 6.27 27.65 4.36
C ILE A 331 5.34 27.01 5.36
N LEU A 332 4.90 25.79 5.06
CA LEU A 332 4.18 24.96 6.03
C LEU A 332 5.17 24.46 7.08
N ASN A 333 4.82 24.62 8.35
CA ASN A 333 5.61 24.22 9.49
C ASN A 333 4.85 23.19 10.36
N GLU A 334 5.40 22.89 11.53
CA GLU A 334 4.87 21.89 12.46
C GLU A 334 3.47 22.23 12.96
N LYS A 335 3.18 23.53 13.16
CA LYS A 335 1.87 23.98 13.63
C LYS A 335 0.80 23.67 12.59
N GLU A 336 1.03 24.01 11.31
CA GLU A 336 0.07 23.64 10.27
C GLU A 336 -0.07 22.13 10.12
N TYR A 337 0.98 21.35 10.35
CA TYR A 337 0.85 19.89 10.36
C TYR A 337 -0.05 19.42 11.51
N LYS A 338 0.16 19.91 12.74
CA LYS A 338 -0.68 19.58 13.91
C LYS A 338 -2.14 19.98 13.70
N ASP A 339 -2.38 21.13 13.08
CA ASP A 339 -3.74 21.56 12.71
C ASP A 339 -4.37 20.59 11.68
N ALA A 340 -3.62 20.19 10.65
CA ALA A 340 -4.06 19.23 9.65
C ALA A 340 -4.37 17.85 10.24
N GLU A 341 -3.52 17.36 11.13
CA GLU A 341 -3.68 16.09 11.85
C GLU A 341 -4.92 16.13 12.75
N ALA A 342 -5.11 17.21 13.52
CA ALA A 342 -6.29 17.38 14.37
C ALA A 342 -7.58 17.38 13.54
N ILE A 343 -7.60 18.06 12.39
CA ILE A 343 -8.73 18.04 11.45
C ILE A 343 -8.99 16.61 10.96
N TYR A 344 -7.95 15.91 10.52
CA TYR A 344 -8.05 14.54 10.01
C TYR A 344 -8.66 13.61 11.06
N VAL A 345 -8.12 13.60 12.27
CA VAL A 345 -8.56 12.76 13.38
C VAL A 345 -10.02 13.06 13.76
N ALA A 346 -10.37 14.34 13.86
CA ALA A 346 -11.74 14.76 14.21
C ALA A 346 -12.78 14.23 13.21
N LEU A 347 -12.46 14.28 11.91
CA LEU A 347 -13.38 13.88 10.83
C LEU A 347 -13.42 12.35 10.60
N ARG A 348 -12.30 11.65 10.82
CA ARG A 348 -12.14 10.21 10.55
C ARG A 348 -13.20 9.33 11.23
N SER A 349 -13.52 9.63 12.48
CA SER A 349 -14.37 8.80 13.36
C SER A 349 -15.71 8.41 12.73
N LYS A 350 -16.46 9.38 12.20
CA LYS A 350 -17.78 9.14 11.58
C LYS A 350 -17.70 8.63 10.15
N LEU A 351 -16.61 8.90 9.42
CA LEU A 351 -16.43 8.45 8.04
C LEU A 351 -16.17 6.94 7.96
N LEU A 352 -15.47 6.36 8.94
CA LEU A 352 -15.24 4.91 9.03
C LEU A 352 -16.35 4.13 9.73
N GLY A 353 -17.39 4.80 10.26
CA GLY A 353 -18.57 4.16 10.84
C GLY A 353 -18.35 3.47 12.19
N ARG A 354 -17.22 3.72 12.86
CA ARG A 354 -16.98 3.32 14.25
C ARG A 354 -16.79 4.58 15.08
N SER A 355 -17.68 4.84 16.04
CA SER A 355 -17.39 5.86 17.07
C SER A 355 -16.02 5.54 17.70
N PRO A 356 -15.19 6.56 18.01
CA PRO A 356 -13.97 6.29 18.77
C PRO A 356 -14.40 5.62 20.07
N ARG A 357 -13.84 4.44 20.37
CA ARG A 357 -13.92 3.95 21.75
C ARG A 357 -13.16 4.97 22.59
N PRO A 358 -13.74 5.53 23.66
CA PRO A 358 -12.94 6.32 24.59
C PRO A 358 -11.77 5.45 25.09
N PRO A 359 -10.61 6.06 25.40
CA PRO A 359 -9.52 5.31 25.99
C PRO A 359 -10.03 4.58 27.23
N ILE A 360 -9.71 3.29 27.33
CA ILE A 360 -9.92 2.54 28.57
C ILE A 360 -8.96 3.19 29.57
N VAL A 361 -9.53 3.83 30.59
CA VAL A 361 -8.81 4.38 31.74
C VAL A 361 -8.37 3.24 32.64
#